data_AF-A0A2G5U8Q1-F1
#
_entry.id   AF-A0A2G5U8Q1-F1
#
_cell.length_a   1.000
_cell.length_b   1.000
_cell.length_c   1.000
_cell.angle_alpha   90.00
_cell.angle_beta   90.00
_cell.angle_gamma   90.00
#
_symmetry.space_group_name_H-M   'P 1'
#
loop_
_entity.id
_entity.type
_entity.pdbx_description
1 polymer ?
#
loop_
_entity_poly.entity_id
_entity_poly.type
_entity_poly.pdbx_seq_one_letter_code
_entity_poly.pdbx_strand_id
1 'polypeptide(L)'
;MLPTTHSRNPNRGSDANFIRNNTFGVEEPNTKTTIWYKWISNRIRQYMIPEIFHFICLVLILYRLQTLSNQNDRVLETVNSMQSKFGKMERKIETLVSRKPNQGINAFDNTEPLEQSIADVLESMKSPVQDSTEKMGPIIPQTKQSTSKTAESTFEVSIPKELYRFNAADYLKGASVDNDYSSSSNLNPIIGYDQTNLVLLDRPQPPKRQAWCTTDKNPVLTINLAKYIKPISVSYQHSKWNGAIPNGAPRTYDVVACLDFYCEKWKPLASNCQYSRYESKGTEQICNISSHLDVPLIGKVQFRFRENYGDTKTTCVHLVRVYGETKSPLKTEEKKLRSEELCTDLRWYYHNNFFKYTWTDKSCSLLYNNSCCSECPECCQECLISDYNGTTLGNIVGYTMFSILGAITSLVALFTILVIIIGCYECCTGKKLGEP
;
A
#
# COMPACT_ATOMS: atom_id res chain seq x y z
N MET A 1 -27.25 -45.81 14.45
CA MET A 1 -26.83 -47.04 15.17
C MET A 1 -25.31 -47.11 15.12
N LEU A 2 -24.68 -47.01 16.30
CA LEU A 2 -23.25 -47.26 16.63
C LEU A 2 -22.98 -48.80 16.61
N PRO A 3 -21.74 -49.35 16.78
CA PRO A 3 -20.56 -48.83 17.52
C PRO A 3 -19.16 -48.97 16.83
N THR A 4 -18.22 -48.03 17.01
CA THR A 4 -17.03 -47.96 17.93
C THR A 4 -16.00 -49.10 17.89
N THR A 5 -14.71 -48.71 17.74
CA THR A 5 -13.60 -49.24 18.57
C THR A 5 -12.57 -48.16 18.86
N HIS A 6 -12.49 -47.78 20.13
CA HIS A 6 -11.31 -47.23 20.82
C HIS A 6 -10.36 -48.38 21.17
N SER A 7 -9.04 -48.15 21.18
CA SER A 7 -8.16 -48.82 22.15
C SER A 7 -7.22 -47.80 22.81
N ARG A 8 -6.83 -48.14 24.04
CA ARG A 8 -6.27 -47.29 25.09
C ARG A 8 -4.86 -47.81 25.43
N ASN A 9 -3.99 -46.86 25.79
CA ASN A 9 -2.71 -46.89 26.53
C ASN A 9 -2.46 -48.12 27.47
N PRO A 10 -1.20 -48.47 27.87
CA PRO A 10 -0.48 -47.65 28.87
C PRO A 10 1.06 -47.78 28.96
N ASN A 11 1.71 -46.84 29.66
CA ASN A 11 2.67 -47.19 30.72
C ASN A 11 2.77 -46.06 31.76
N ARG A 12 2.78 -46.47 33.04
CA ARG A 12 2.66 -45.67 34.26
C ARG A 12 3.75 -46.13 35.24
N GLY A 13 4.33 -45.19 35.97
CA GLY A 13 5.08 -45.39 37.22
C GLY A 13 5.56 -44.01 37.67
N SER A 14 4.91 -43.29 38.61
CA SER A 14 4.58 -43.51 40.03
C SER A 14 5.45 -42.59 40.91
N ASP A 15 4.81 -41.49 41.33
CA ASP A 15 4.87 -40.71 42.58
C ASP A 15 6.20 -40.49 43.35
N ALA A 16 6.52 -39.21 43.59
CA ALA A 16 6.78 -38.68 44.94
C ALA A 16 6.82 -37.13 44.95
N ASN A 17 6.07 -36.52 45.89
CA ASN A 17 6.12 -35.09 46.21
C ASN A 17 7.45 -34.70 46.87
N PHE A 18 8.09 -33.64 46.40
CA PHE A 18 9.09 -32.88 47.18
C PHE A 18 8.99 -31.38 46.88
N ILE A 19 8.49 -30.61 47.85
CA ILE A 19 8.62 -29.15 47.85
C ILE A 19 10.03 -28.81 48.32
N ARG A 20 10.84 -28.22 47.44
CA ARG A 20 11.98 -27.38 47.85
C ARG A 20 12.34 -26.38 46.74
N ASN A 21 12.23 -25.09 47.08
CA ASN A 21 12.85 -24.00 46.33
C ASN A 21 14.35 -24.28 46.16
N ASN A 22 14.86 -24.19 44.92
CA ASN A 22 16.14 -23.57 44.56
C ASN A 22 16.36 -23.59 43.03
N THR A 23 16.52 -22.39 42.47
CA THR A 23 17.45 -21.98 41.41
C THR A 23 17.62 -22.91 40.20
N PHE A 24 17.04 -22.51 39.07
CA PHE A 24 17.35 -23.06 37.75
C PHE A 24 18.85 -22.88 37.44
N GLY A 25 19.62 -23.96 37.58
CA GLY A 25 20.91 -24.10 36.93
C GLY A 25 20.69 -24.38 35.45
N VAL A 26 21.06 -23.41 34.61
CA VAL A 26 21.12 -23.60 33.16
C VAL A 26 22.32 -24.49 32.87
N GLU A 27 22.04 -25.73 32.46
CA GLU A 27 23.03 -26.62 31.87
C GLU A 27 23.31 -26.12 30.44
N GLU A 28 24.54 -25.68 30.19
CA GLU A 28 24.96 -25.05 28.94
C GLU A 28 25.18 -26.13 27.85
N PRO A 29 24.47 -26.09 26.70
CA PRO A 29 24.66 -27.09 25.64
C PRO A 29 25.89 -26.76 24.78
N ASN A 30 26.85 -27.69 24.78
CA ASN A 30 28.10 -27.62 24.06
C ASN A 30 27.94 -27.91 22.54
N THR A 31 27.12 -27.12 21.82
CA THR A 31 26.79 -27.34 20.39
C THR A 31 26.75 -26.05 19.53
N LYS A 32 27.68 -25.11 19.74
CA LYS A 32 27.72 -23.84 18.97
C LYS A 32 28.12 -24.00 17.49
N THR A 33 28.84 -25.05 17.11
CA THR A 33 29.46 -25.14 15.77
C THR A 33 28.54 -25.70 14.67
N THR A 34 27.63 -26.64 14.99
CA THR A 34 26.75 -27.28 14.00
C THR A 34 25.53 -26.45 13.60
N ILE A 35 25.06 -25.54 14.46
CA ILE A 35 23.90 -24.69 14.20
C ILE A 35 24.27 -23.52 13.26
N TRP A 36 25.48 -22.99 13.39
CA TRP A 36 25.95 -21.83 12.63
C TRP A 36 26.12 -22.12 11.13
N TYR A 37 26.70 -23.28 10.76
CA TYR A 37 26.86 -23.67 9.35
C TYR A 37 25.51 -23.89 8.65
N LYS A 38 24.54 -24.51 9.32
CA LYS A 38 23.18 -24.71 8.78
C LYS A 38 22.44 -23.38 8.61
N TRP A 39 22.60 -22.46 9.56
CA TRP A 39 22.03 -21.11 9.49
C TRP A 39 22.65 -20.26 8.37
N ILE A 40 23.97 -20.32 8.20
CA ILE A 40 24.70 -19.66 7.10
C ILE A 40 24.32 -20.27 5.74
N SER A 41 24.26 -21.59 5.62
CA SER A 41 23.88 -22.25 4.37
C SER A 41 22.46 -21.87 3.94
N ASN A 42 21.50 -21.81 4.88
CA ASN A 42 20.14 -21.34 4.59
C ASN A 42 20.08 -19.84 4.24
N ARG A 43 20.87 -18.99 4.92
CA ARG A 43 20.99 -17.55 4.58
C ARG A 43 21.58 -17.36 3.19
N ILE A 44 22.71 -18.01 2.87
CA ILE A 44 23.36 -17.92 1.55
C ILE A 44 22.38 -18.39 0.45
N ARG A 45 21.65 -19.49 0.67
CA ARG A 45 20.66 -19.99 -0.29
C ARG A 45 19.47 -19.05 -0.48
N GLN A 46 19.04 -18.31 0.56
CA GLN A 46 17.97 -17.32 0.46
C GLN A 46 18.40 -16.01 -0.22
N TYR A 47 19.68 -15.59 -0.13
CA TYR A 47 20.18 -14.37 -0.77
C TYR A 47 20.71 -14.59 -2.21
N MET A 48 21.22 -15.79 -2.53
CA MET A 48 21.67 -16.12 -3.89
C MET A 48 20.52 -16.19 -4.90
N ILE A 49 19.32 -16.62 -4.48
CA ILE A 49 18.14 -16.70 -5.36
C ILE A 49 17.70 -15.32 -5.88
N PRO A 50 17.50 -14.29 -5.03
CA PRO A 50 17.15 -12.95 -5.51
C PRO A 50 18.30 -12.29 -6.29
N GLU A 51 19.57 -12.57 -5.97
CA GLU A 51 20.71 -12.05 -6.74
C GLU A 51 20.80 -12.66 -8.15
N ILE A 52 20.58 -13.98 -8.30
CA ILE A 52 20.49 -14.64 -9.61
C ILE A 52 19.29 -14.10 -10.39
N PHE A 53 18.14 -13.93 -9.74
CA PHE A 53 16.96 -13.36 -10.37
C PHE A 53 17.20 -11.91 -10.81
N HIS A 54 17.88 -11.11 -10.01
CA HIS A 54 18.28 -9.74 -10.34
C HIS A 54 19.23 -9.71 -11.56
N PHE A 55 20.20 -10.63 -11.62
CA PHE A 55 21.10 -10.77 -12.75
C PHE A 55 20.35 -11.16 -14.04
N ILE A 56 19.41 -12.12 -13.96
CA ILE A 56 18.56 -12.50 -15.09
C ILE A 56 17.71 -11.31 -15.57
N CYS A 57 17.11 -10.55 -14.66
CA CYS A 57 16.35 -9.35 -14.99
C CYS A 57 17.23 -8.28 -15.67
N LEU A 58 18.45 -8.05 -15.19
CA LEU A 58 19.42 -7.14 -15.81
C LEU A 58 19.76 -7.57 -17.24
N VAL A 59 20.02 -8.85 -17.47
CA VAL A 59 20.30 -9.39 -18.81
C VAL A 59 19.10 -9.19 -19.75
N LEU A 60 17.88 -9.42 -19.28
CA LEU A 60 16.66 -9.21 -20.07
C LEU A 60 16.42 -7.72 -20.39
N ILE A 61 16.70 -6.82 -19.45
CA ILE A 61 16.61 -5.36 -19.66
C ILE A 61 17.65 -4.90 -20.68
N LEU A 62 18.90 -5.35 -20.56
CA LEU A 62 19.98 -5.04 -21.50
C LEU A 62 19.68 -5.59 -22.91
N TYR A 63 19.13 -6.80 -23.00
CA TYR A 63 18.67 -7.37 -24.27
C TYR A 63 17.56 -6.52 -24.91
N ARG A 64 16.58 -6.07 -24.11
CA ARG A 64 15.52 -5.15 -24.60
C ARG A 64 16.07 -3.81 -25.05
N LEU A 65 17.01 -3.21 -24.30
CA LEU A 65 17.69 -1.96 -24.68
C LEU A 65 18.44 -2.11 -26.00
N GLN A 66 19.14 -3.22 -26.20
CA GLN A 66 19.84 -3.50 -27.45
C GLN A 66 18.88 -3.69 -28.62
N THR A 67 17.73 -4.35 -28.41
CA THR A 67 16.69 -4.45 -29.45
C THR A 67 16.07 -3.09 -29.79
N LEU A 68 15.84 -2.21 -28.81
CA LEU A 68 15.32 -0.86 -29.03
C LEU A 68 16.34 0.03 -29.76
N SER A 69 17.63 -0.07 -29.40
CA SER A 69 18.71 0.61 -30.11
C SER A 69 18.75 0.20 -31.59
N ASN A 70 18.69 -1.10 -31.87
CA ASN A 70 18.67 -1.61 -33.24
C ASN A 70 17.42 -1.16 -34.03
N GLN A 71 16.29 -0.93 -33.36
CA GLN A 71 15.12 -0.35 -34.01
C GLN A 71 15.28 1.15 -34.27
N ASN A 72 15.91 1.90 -33.36
CA ASN A 72 16.21 3.31 -33.56
C ASN A 72 17.19 3.54 -34.72
N ASP A 73 18.18 2.67 -34.92
CA ASP A 73 19.10 2.76 -36.06
C ASP A 73 18.36 2.59 -37.40
N ARG A 74 17.39 1.66 -37.47
CA ARG A 74 16.52 1.49 -38.64
C ARG A 74 15.62 2.70 -38.87
N VAL A 75 15.10 3.31 -37.81
CA VAL A 75 14.30 4.54 -37.90
C VAL A 75 15.15 5.71 -38.40
N LEU A 76 16.38 5.87 -37.89
CA LEU A 76 17.32 6.90 -38.33
C LEU A 76 17.68 6.76 -39.81
N GLU A 77 17.89 5.53 -40.29
CA GLU A 77 18.12 5.23 -41.71
C GLU A 77 16.90 5.59 -42.58
N THR A 78 15.68 5.32 -42.07
CA THR A 78 14.42 5.67 -42.74
C THR A 78 14.22 7.19 -42.80
N VAL A 79 14.56 7.91 -41.73
CA VAL A 79 14.51 9.39 -41.66
C VAL A 79 15.53 10.02 -42.63
N ASN A 80 16.77 9.51 -42.68
CA ASN A 80 17.77 9.98 -43.64
C ASN A 80 17.35 9.72 -45.10
N SER A 81 16.70 8.59 -45.37
CA SER A 81 16.10 8.30 -46.69
C SER A 81 14.97 9.27 -47.04
N MET A 82 14.08 9.57 -46.08
CA MET A 82 13.02 10.56 -46.26
C MET A 82 13.58 11.96 -46.50
N GLN A 83 14.59 12.40 -45.74
CA GLN A 83 15.23 13.71 -45.90
C GLN A 83 15.91 13.83 -47.28
N SER A 84 16.51 12.75 -47.78
CA SER A 84 17.03 12.69 -49.16
C SER A 84 15.92 12.83 -50.21
N LYS A 85 14.77 12.19 -50.01
CA LYS A 85 13.60 12.32 -50.88
C LYS A 85 13.01 13.74 -50.84
N PHE A 86 12.93 14.35 -49.67
CA PHE A 86 12.50 15.74 -49.50
C PHE A 86 13.45 16.71 -50.19
N GLY A 87 14.76 16.56 -50.06
CA GLY A 87 15.73 17.39 -50.80
C GLY A 87 15.65 17.21 -52.33
N LYS A 88 15.30 16.01 -52.81
CA LYS A 88 14.99 15.79 -54.25
C LYS A 88 13.69 16.48 -54.69
N MET A 89 12.69 16.52 -53.81
CA MET A 89 11.41 17.18 -54.07
C MET A 89 11.56 18.70 -54.04
N GLU A 90 12.32 19.24 -53.09
CA GLU A 90 12.65 20.66 -52.97
C GLU A 90 13.35 21.18 -54.22
N ARG A 91 14.37 20.46 -54.72
CA ARG A 91 15.01 20.80 -56.02
C ARG A 91 14.04 20.72 -57.20
N LYS A 92 13.09 19.78 -57.20
CA LYS A 92 12.06 19.71 -58.25
C LYS A 92 11.12 20.92 -58.19
N ILE A 93 10.73 21.34 -56.98
CA ILE A 93 9.92 22.54 -56.76
C ILE A 93 10.70 23.78 -57.19
N GLU A 94 11.98 23.91 -56.84
CA GLU A 94 12.84 25.00 -57.30
C GLU A 94 12.98 25.03 -58.84
N THR A 95 13.11 23.87 -59.49
CA THR A 95 13.11 23.81 -60.96
C THR A 95 11.78 24.21 -61.58
N LEU A 96 10.64 23.89 -60.94
CA LEU A 96 9.31 24.32 -61.38
C LEU A 96 9.10 25.83 -61.16
N VAL A 97 9.62 26.38 -60.07
CA VAL A 97 9.54 27.82 -59.73
C VAL A 97 10.48 28.65 -60.61
N SER A 98 11.63 28.11 -61.05
CA SER A 98 12.55 28.77 -61.98
C SER A 98 12.06 28.83 -63.43
N ARG A 99 11.04 28.03 -63.80
CA ARG A 99 10.43 28.05 -65.13
C ARG A 99 9.37 29.15 -65.21
N LYS A 100 9.79 30.38 -65.53
CA LYS A 100 8.86 31.47 -65.88
C LYS A 100 7.99 31.07 -67.09
N PRO A 101 6.71 31.49 -67.14
CA PRO A 101 5.74 31.04 -68.12
C PRO A 101 5.93 31.82 -69.41
N ASN A 102 6.46 31.20 -70.46
CA ASN A 102 6.35 31.70 -71.84
C ASN A 102 6.66 30.56 -72.81
N GLN A 103 5.62 29.80 -73.18
CA GLN A 103 5.31 29.36 -74.55
C GLN A 103 4.33 28.16 -74.53
N GLY A 104 3.14 28.40 -75.10
CA GLY A 104 2.49 27.53 -76.09
C GLY A 104 2.08 26.11 -75.70
N ILE A 105 0.80 25.97 -75.31
CA ILE A 105 -0.23 25.10 -75.91
C ILE A 105 0.05 23.57 -76.04
N ASN A 106 -0.88 22.81 -75.45
CA ASN A 106 -1.30 21.41 -75.67
C ASN A 106 -0.55 20.27 -74.95
N ALA A 107 -1.13 19.84 -73.81
CA ALA A 107 -1.64 18.47 -73.63
C ALA A 107 -2.41 18.36 -72.31
N PHE A 108 -3.74 18.21 -72.41
CA PHE A 108 -4.59 17.66 -71.36
C PHE A 108 -4.18 16.20 -71.11
N ASP A 109 -4.00 15.79 -69.85
CA ASP A 109 -4.94 14.86 -69.21
C ASP A 109 -4.51 14.47 -67.78
N ASN A 110 -5.53 14.48 -66.91
CA ASN A 110 -5.66 13.85 -65.59
C ASN A 110 -5.30 14.69 -64.34
N THR A 111 -6.34 15.38 -63.88
CA THR A 111 -6.56 16.05 -62.59
C THR A 111 -6.73 15.01 -61.45
N GLU A 112 -5.85 15.10 -60.42
CA GLU A 112 -6.08 15.00 -58.96
C GLU A 112 -6.70 13.73 -58.29
N PRO A 113 -6.42 13.45 -56.98
CA PRO A 113 -6.68 14.37 -55.85
C PRO A 113 -5.56 14.52 -54.81
N LEU A 114 -5.17 15.78 -54.58
CA LEU A 114 -4.37 16.24 -53.44
C LEU A 114 -5.26 16.62 -52.24
N GLU A 115 -6.59 16.56 -52.38
CA GLU A 115 -7.55 16.91 -51.33
C GLU A 115 -7.65 15.85 -50.20
N GLN A 116 -7.19 14.62 -50.42
CA GLN A 116 -7.25 13.57 -49.39
C GLN A 116 -6.26 13.79 -48.23
N SER A 117 -5.13 14.47 -48.47
CA SER A 117 -4.05 14.63 -47.48
C SER A 117 -4.33 15.72 -46.43
N ILE A 118 -5.23 16.64 -46.71
CA ILE A 118 -5.50 17.81 -45.85
C ILE A 118 -6.64 17.51 -44.86
N ALA A 119 -7.56 16.59 -45.21
CA ALA A 119 -8.67 16.20 -44.35
C ALA A 119 -8.26 15.35 -43.13
N ASP A 120 -7.28 14.44 -43.28
CA ASP A 120 -6.85 13.52 -42.20
C ASP A 120 -6.09 14.21 -41.06
N VAL A 121 -5.54 15.40 -41.29
CA VAL A 121 -4.79 16.16 -40.25
C VAL A 121 -5.72 17.02 -39.39
N LEU A 122 -6.91 17.37 -39.88
CA LEU A 122 -7.82 18.28 -39.19
C LEU A 122 -8.76 17.59 -38.19
N GLU A 123 -8.85 16.24 -38.23
CA GLU A 123 -9.72 15.47 -37.33
C GLU A 123 -9.03 15.04 -36.02
N SER A 124 -7.70 15.13 -35.92
CA SER A 124 -6.96 14.74 -34.70
C SER A 124 -6.81 15.86 -33.66
N MET A 125 -7.42 17.04 -33.86
CA MET A 125 -7.33 18.19 -32.95
C MET A 125 -8.71 18.74 -32.55
N LYS A 126 -9.56 17.91 -31.94
CA LYS A 126 -10.72 18.42 -31.16
C LYS A 126 -10.96 17.56 -29.92
N SER A 127 -10.67 18.14 -28.76
CA SER A 127 -11.23 17.77 -27.45
C SER A 127 -12.12 18.92 -26.95
N PRO A 128 -13.14 18.62 -26.13
CA PRO A 128 -14.38 19.40 -26.08
C PRO A 128 -14.32 20.58 -25.12
N VAL A 129 -14.77 21.75 -25.59
CA VAL A 129 -15.13 22.89 -24.73
C VAL A 129 -16.64 22.82 -24.51
N GLN A 130 -17.01 22.72 -23.24
CA GLN A 130 -18.38 22.64 -22.76
C GLN A 130 -18.93 24.06 -22.61
N ASP A 131 -20.04 24.31 -23.29
CA ASP A 131 -20.74 25.58 -23.35
C ASP A 131 -21.37 25.93 -22.00
N SER A 132 -21.29 27.21 -21.63
CA SER A 132 -21.78 27.76 -20.39
C SER A 132 -22.82 28.83 -20.70
N THR A 133 -24.07 28.62 -20.31
CA THR A 133 -25.00 29.73 -19.98
C THR A 133 -26.11 29.23 -19.06
N GLU A 134 -26.17 29.73 -17.83
CA GLU A 134 -27.26 30.60 -17.35
C GLU A 134 -27.36 30.69 -15.80
N LYS A 135 -27.51 31.95 -15.37
CA LYS A 135 -28.31 32.46 -14.23
C LYS A 135 -27.71 32.42 -12.81
N MET A 136 -27.14 33.58 -12.50
CA MET A 136 -26.89 34.19 -11.19
C MET A 136 -28.18 34.33 -10.36
N GLY A 137 -28.11 33.94 -9.09
CA GLY A 137 -28.95 34.43 -8.00
C GLY A 137 -28.17 34.33 -6.67
N PRO A 138 -28.04 35.39 -5.87
CA PRO A 138 -27.31 35.31 -4.61
C PRO A 138 -28.25 34.95 -3.46
N ILE A 139 -27.94 33.89 -2.71
CA ILE A 139 -28.55 33.63 -1.40
C ILE A 139 -27.42 33.47 -0.38
N ILE A 140 -27.26 34.51 0.44
CA ILE A 140 -26.42 34.57 1.64
C ILE A 140 -27.12 33.78 2.75
N PRO A 141 -26.50 32.77 3.39
CA PRO A 141 -26.98 32.29 4.67
C PRO A 141 -26.45 33.21 5.78
N GLN A 142 -27.38 33.96 6.37
CA GLN A 142 -27.16 34.78 7.55
C GLN A 142 -26.64 33.94 8.72
N THR A 143 -25.50 34.35 9.26
CA THR A 143 -25.05 34.08 10.62
C THR A 143 -26.13 34.51 11.61
N LYS A 144 -26.78 33.56 12.30
CA LYS A 144 -27.58 33.84 13.50
C LYS A 144 -26.90 33.21 14.71
N GLN A 145 -26.02 34.02 15.27
CA GLN A 145 -25.55 33.95 16.65
C GLN A 145 -26.78 34.06 17.56
N SER A 146 -27.14 32.97 18.25
CA SER A 146 -28.12 33.03 19.34
C SER A 146 -27.35 33.04 20.65
N THR A 147 -27.22 34.24 21.20
CA THR A 147 -26.74 34.48 22.56
C THR A 147 -27.97 34.42 23.47
N SER A 148 -28.16 33.34 24.21
CA SER A 148 -29.11 33.30 25.31
C SER A 148 -28.36 33.47 26.63
N LYS A 149 -28.34 34.70 27.16
CA LYS A 149 -28.18 34.93 28.59
C LYS A 149 -29.53 34.69 29.25
N THR A 150 -29.60 33.92 30.35
CA THR A 150 -30.44 34.23 31.53
C THR A 150 -30.11 33.28 32.69
N ALA A 151 -29.89 33.92 33.84
CA ALA A 151 -30.05 33.50 35.24
C ALA A 151 -29.29 32.29 35.78
N GLU A 152 -28.32 32.61 36.64
CA GLU A 152 -27.85 31.77 37.74
C GLU A 152 -29.03 31.29 38.59
N SER A 153 -29.24 29.98 38.62
CA SER A 153 -29.87 29.31 39.75
C SER A 153 -28.99 28.15 40.15
N THR A 154 -28.49 28.22 41.38
CA THR A 154 -27.62 27.24 42.01
C THR A 154 -28.42 25.96 42.25
N PHE A 155 -28.38 25.05 41.30
CA PHE A 155 -28.68 23.64 41.56
C PHE A 155 -27.36 22.88 41.46
N GLU A 156 -26.88 22.38 42.60
CA GLU A 156 -25.87 21.32 42.62
C GLU A 156 -26.49 20.05 42.02
N VAL A 157 -26.58 20.02 40.69
CA VAL A 157 -26.78 18.79 39.95
C VAL A 157 -25.41 18.12 39.93
N SER A 158 -25.28 16.99 40.62
CA SER A 158 -24.12 16.11 40.47
C SER A 158 -23.96 15.76 39.00
N ILE A 159 -23.07 16.47 38.30
CA ILE A 159 -22.78 16.26 36.89
C ILE A 159 -22.37 14.79 36.73
N PRO A 160 -23.08 13.98 35.94
CA PRO A 160 -22.66 12.62 35.65
C PRO A 160 -21.23 12.66 35.15
N LYS A 161 -20.33 11.83 35.71
CA LYS A 161 -18.96 11.71 35.20
C LYS A 161 -19.05 11.38 33.72
N GLU A 162 -18.79 12.37 32.86
CA GLU A 162 -18.88 12.23 31.42
C GLU A 162 -17.86 11.17 30.99
N LEU A 163 -18.37 10.03 30.52
CA LEU A 163 -17.54 8.95 30.01
C LEU A 163 -17.27 9.22 28.53
N TYR A 164 -16.01 9.48 28.21
CA TYR A 164 -15.59 9.74 26.83
C TYR A 164 -15.47 8.42 26.08
N ARG A 165 -16.20 8.32 24.97
CA ARG A 165 -16.07 7.20 24.03
C ARG A 165 -14.81 7.38 23.19
N PHE A 166 -14.06 6.30 22.98
CA PHE A 166 -12.94 6.30 22.05
C PHE A 166 -12.85 5.00 21.25
N ASN A 167 -12.32 5.11 20.03
CA ASN A 167 -11.98 3.96 19.21
C ASN A 167 -10.61 3.40 19.63
N ALA A 168 -10.58 2.20 20.19
CA ALA A 168 -9.37 1.48 20.58
C ALA A 168 -8.75 0.68 19.43
N ALA A 169 -9.46 0.53 18.31
CA ALA A 169 -8.95 -0.11 17.09
C ALA A 169 -8.32 0.91 16.13
N ASP A 170 -8.09 2.15 16.56
CA ASP A 170 -7.51 3.21 15.74
C ASP A 170 -6.00 3.00 15.51
N TYR A 171 -5.62 2.85 14.25
CA TYR A 171 -4.22 2.68 13.82
C TYR A 171 -3.32 3.82 14.30
N LEU A 172 -3.77 5.07 14.27
CA LEU A 172 -2.97 6.22 14.70
C LEU A 172 -2.68 6.22 16.21
N LYS A 173 -3.48 5.47 16.97
CA LYS A 173 -3.29 5.26 18.41
C LYS A 173 -2.48 4.00 18.74
N GLY A 174 -2.01 3.27 17.73
CA GLY A 174 -1.17 2.08 17.88
C GLY A 174 -1.91 0.75 17.76
N ALA A 175 -3.17 0.74 17.30
CA ALA A 175 -3.83 -0.51 16.95
C ALA A 175 -3.22 -1.10 15.67
N SER A 176 -3.30 -2.42 15.52
CA SER A 176 -2.77 -3.11 14.34
C SER A 176 -3.56 -4.35 13.99
N VAL A 177 -3.58 -4.68 12.69
CA VAL A 177 -4.06 -5.96 12.18
C VAL A 177 -3.01 -7.02 12.51
N ASP A 178 -3.47 -8.13 13.07
CA ASP A 178 -2.64 -9.31 13.27
C ASP A 178 -2.76 -10.23 12.07
N ASN A 179 -1.81 -10.14 11.14
CA ASN A 179 -1.83 -10.89 9.88
C ASN A 179 -1.71 -12.40 10.08
N ASP A 180 -1.04 -12.86 11.12
CA ASP A 180 -0.84 -14.30 11.38
C ASP A 180 -2.15 -14.98 11.77
N TYR A 181 -3.09 -14.22 12.35
CA TYR A 181 -4.40 -14.69 12.78
C TYR A 181 -5.55 -14.08 11.98
N SER A 182 -5.25 -13.38 10.88
CA SER A 182 -6.25 -12.87 9.95
C SER A 182 -6.27 -13.71 8.69
N SER A 183 -7.41 -13.69 7.99
CA SER A 183 -7.50 -14.21 6.64
C SER A 183 -6.55 -13.47 5.71
N SER A 184 -6.16 -14.16 4.63
CA SER A 184 -5.32 -13.57 3.58
C SER A 184 -5.99 -12.32 3.00
N SER A 185 -5.21 -11.29 2.68
CA SER A 185 -5.75 -10.00 2.24
C SER A 185 -5.02 -9.46 1.01
N ASN A 186 -5.77 -8.82 0.11
CA ASN A 186 -5.18 -8.03 -0.99
C ASN A 186 -4.28 -6.89 -0.49
N LEU A 187 -4.45 -6.44 0.75
CA LEU A 187 -3.63 -5.39 1.36
C LEU A 187 -2.34 -5.92 2.00
N ASN A 188 -2.13 -7.25 2.05
CA ASN A 188 -0.87 -7.87 2.46
C ASN A 188 -0.31 -8.71 1.30
N PRO A 189 0.17 -8.07 0.22
CA PRO A 189 0.67 -8.80 -0.93
C PRO A 189 2.01 -9.46 -0.63
N ILE A 190 2.30 -10.57 -1.32
CA ILE A 190 3.62 -11.25 -1.25
C ILE A 190 4.76 -10.31 -1.67
N ILE A 191 4.47 -9.41 -2.62
CA ILE A 191 5.39 -8.41 -3.14
C ILE A 191 4.77 -7.03 -2.87
N GLY A 192 5.45 -6.20 -2.09
CA GLY A 192 4.98 -4.89 -1.69
C GLY A 192 5.03 -4.73 -0.17
N TYR A 193 4.49 -3.60 0.31
CA TYR A 193 4.37 -3.33 1.74
C TYR A 193 2.99 -3.73 2.25
N ASP A 194 2.92 -4.11 3.52
CA ASP A 194 1.68 -4.37 4.23
C ASP A 194 0.87 -3.07 4.43
N GLN A 195 -0.35 -3.07 3.90
CA GLN A 195 -1.33 -1.99 3.95
C GLN A 195 -2.56 -2.37 4.76
N THR A 196 -2.59 -3.53 5.41
CA THR A 196 -3.79 -4.07 6.08
C THR A 196 -4.36 -3.13 7.13
N ASN A 197 -3.50 -2.37 7.81
CA ASN A 197 -3.91 -1.37 8.80
C ASN A 197 -4.78 -0.23 8.24
N LEU A 198 -4.95 -0.09 6.91
CA LEU A 198 -5.92 0.85 6.32
C LEU A 198 -7.36 0.59 6.78
N VAL A 199 -7.69 -0.66 7.14
CA VAL A 199 -9.01 -1.02 7.70
C VAL A 199 -9.24 -0.50 9.11
N LEU A 200 -8.19 -0.02 9.77
CA LEU A 200 -8.15 0.49 11.15
C LEU A 200 -7.86 1.99 11.22
N LEU A 201 -7.54 2.63 10.10
CA LEU A 201 -7.25 4.05 10.03
C LEU A 201 -8.53 4.86 10.28
N ASP A 202 -8.64 5.46 11.47
CA ASP A 202 -9.85 6.16 11.88
C ASP A 202 -10.05 7.44 11.06
N ARG A 203 -11.11 7.48 10.25
CA ARG A 203 -11.43 8.59 9.35
C ARG A 203 -12.93 8.73 9.14
N PRO A 204 -13.45 9.95 8.89
CA PRO A 204 -14.88 10.17 8.71
C PRO A 204 -15.49 9.35 7.58
N GLN A 205 -14.76 9.17 6.47
CA GLN A 205 -15.14 8.24 5.41
C GLN A 205 -13.96 7.45 4.87
N PRO A 206 -14.10 6.11 4.72
CA PRO A 206 -13.09 5.31 4.05
C PRO A 206 -13.20 5.45 2.52
N PRO A 207 -12.06 5.42 1.80
CA PRO A 207 -11.97 5.52 0.36
C PRO A 207 -12.44 4.23 -0.31
N LYS A 208 -12.91 4.35 -1.55
CA LYS A 208 -13.55 3.24 -2.27
C LYS A 208 -12.62 2.09 -2.66
N ARG A 209 -11.32 2.37 -2.83
CA ARG A 209 -10.34 1.42 -3.39
C ARG A 209 -9.38 0.83 -2.36
N GLN A 210 -9.52 1.18 -1.09
CA GLN A 210 -8.64 0.69 -0.02
C GLN A 210 -9.45 -0.09 1.02
N ALA A 211 -9.99 -1.23 0.60
CA ALA A 211 -10.65 -2.18 1.49
C ALA A 211 -9.75 -3.40 1.71
N TRP A 212 -9.77 -3.92 2.93
CA TRP A 212 -9.23 -5.23 3.25
C TRP A 212 -10.14 -6.28 2.64
N CYS A 213 -9.69 -6.98 1.61
CA CYS A 213 -10.48 -7.94 0.86
C CYS A 213 -9.85 -9.33 0.91
N THR A 214 -10.68 -10.34 1.16
CA THR A 214 -10.27 -11.74 1.20
C THR A 214 -11.22 -12.63 0.41
N THR A 215 -10.71 -13.73 -0.14
CA THR A 215 -11.48 -14.80 -0.78
C THR A 215 -11.62 -16.03 0.11
N ASP A 216 -11.14 -15.97 1.35
CA ASP A 216 -11.24 -17.07 2.31
C ASP A 216 -12.71 -17.39 2.60
N LYS A 217 -13.03 -18.69 2.73
CA LYS A 217 -14.42 -19.13 2.96
C LYS A 217 -15.00 -18.63 4.29
N ASN A 218 -14.16 -18.50 5.30
CA ASN A 218 -14.53 -18.00 6.62
C ASN A 218 -13.65 -16.78 6.95
N PRO A 219 -13.96 -15.59 6.42
CA PRO A 219 -13.14 -14.40 6.62
C PRO A 219 -13.01 -14.02 8.11
N VAL A 220 -11.77 -13.91 8.58
CA VAL A 220 -11.45 -13.43 9.94
C VAL A 220 -10.52 -12.23 9.85
N LEU A 221 -10.84 -11.16 10.57
CA LEU A 221 -9.96 -10.02 10.77
C LEU A 221 -9.63 -9.92 12.26
N THR A 222 -8.37 -10.17 12.60
CA THR A 222 -7.86 -10.10 13.97
C THR A 222 -7.17 -8.76 14.21
N ILE A 223 -7.50 -8.11 15.33
CA ILE A 223 -7.03 -6.76 15.64
C ILE A 223 -6.44 -6.75 17.04
N ASN A 224 -5.19 -6.28 17.14
CA ASN A 224 -4.58 -5.85 18.39
C ASN A 224 -5.03 -4.41 18.67
N LEU A 225 -5.73 -4.21 19.78
CA LEU A 225 -6.21 -2.89 20.19
C LEU A 225 -5.05 -2.05 20.74
N ALA A 226 -5.11 -0.74 20.50
CA ALA A 226 -4.15 0.23 21.02
C ALA A 226 -4.04 0.21 22.55
N LYS A 227 -5.15 -0.15 23.22
CA LYS A 227 -5.26 -0.22 24.68
C LYS A 227 -6.18 -1.36 25.09
N TYR A 228 -5.91 -1.93 26.26
CA TYR A 228 -6.82 -2.85 26.92
C TYR A 228 -8.07 -2.08 27.39
N ILE A 229 -9.25 -2.50 26.92
CA ILE A 229 -10.51 -1.83 27.22
C ILE A 229 -11.60 -2.81 27.60
N LYS A 230 -12.65 -2.34 28.29
CA LYS A 230 -13.94 -3.03 28.31
C LYS A 230 -14.76 -2.53 27.10
N PRO A 231 -14.94 -3.33 26.04
CA PRO A 231 -15.64 -2.86 24.84
C PRO A 231 -17.13 -2.63 25.13
N ILE A 232 -17.67 -1.53 24.62
CA ILE A 232 -19.09 -1.16 24.76
C ILE A 232 -19.87 -1.34 23.46
N SER A 233 -19.20 -1.22 22.33
CA SER A 233 -19.76 -1.44 21.00
C SER A 233 -18.66 -1.61 19.97
N VAL A 234 -19.03 -2.12 18.81
CA VAL A 234 -18.21 -2.11 17.61
C VAL A 234 -18.97 -1.41 16.50
N SER A 235 -18.27 -0.91 15.50
CA SER A 235 -18.91 -0.44 14.28
C SER A 235 -18.22 -0.98 13.05
N TYR A 236 -19.01 -1.08 11.98
CA TYR A 236 -18.54 -1.28 10.63
C TYR A 236 -19.00 -0.11 9.78
N GLN A 237 -18.09 0.45 8.99
CA GLN A 237 -18.37 1.51 8.04
C GLN A 237 -17.89 1.11 6.66
N HIS A 238 -18.80 1.18 5.68
CA HIS A 238 -18.45 1.02 4.28
C HIS A 238 -18.08 2.38 3.64
N SER A 239 -17.27 2.37 2.58
CA SER A 239 -17.13 3.55 1.71
C SER A 239 -18.48 3.98 1.14
N LYS A 240 -18.61 5.26 0.78
CA LYS A 240 -19.87 5.83 0.28
C LYS A 240 -20.44 5.01 -0.88
N TRP A 241 -21.66 4.53 -0.71
CA TRP A 241 -22.46 3.83 -1.71
C TRP A 241 -23.80 4.55 -1.90
N ASN A 242 -24.32 4.56 -3.13
CA ASN A 242 -25.55 5.27 -3.49
C ASN A 242 -26.64 4.25 -3.79
N GLY A 243 -27.59 4.09 -2.88
CA GLY A 243 -28.78 3.27 -3.11
C GLY A 243 -28.57 1.75 -3.05
N ALA A 244 -27.36 1.22 -3.31
CA ALA A 244 -27.06 -0.20 -3.18
C ALA A 244 -25.74 -0.50 -2.45
N ILE A 245 -25.78 -1.44 -1.50
CA ILE A 245 -24.60 -1.94 -0.79
C ILE A 245 -23.82 -2.85 -1.74
N PRO A 246 -22.49 -2.68 -1.89
CA PRO A 246 -21.69 -3.54 -2.74
C PRO A 246 -21.73 -5.01 -2.31
N ASN A 247 -21.77 -5.90 -3.29
CA ASN A 247 -21.88 -7.36 -3.14
C ASN A 247 -20.82 -7.96 -2.20
N GLY A 248 -19.58 -7.48 -2.26
CA GLY A 248 -18.50 -7.92 -1.38
C GLY A 248 -18.55 -7.36 0.05
N ALA A 249 -19.47 -6.45 0.38
CA ALA A 249 -19.58 -5.92 1.73
C ALA A 249 -20.09 -7.00 2.71
N PRO A 250 -19.56 -7.07 3.95
CA PRO A 250 -20.15 -7.90 4.98
C PRO A 250 -21.61 -7.52 5.22
N ARG A 251 -22.48 -8.52 5.24
CA ARG A 251 -23.89 -8.43 5.63
C ARG A 251 -24.07 -8.79 7.09
N THR A 252 -23.43 -9.87 7.54
CA THR A 252 -23.51 -10.35 8.91
C THR A 252 -22.13 -10.74 9.45
N TYR A 253 -21.87 -10.42 10.71
CA TYR A 253 -20.60 -10.73 11.38
C TYR A 253 -20.76 -10.88 12.88
N ASP A 254 -19.85 -11.64 13.47
CA ASP A 254 -19.68 -11.75 14.92
C ASP A 254 -18.39 -11.07 15.35
N VAL A 255 -18.33 -10.66 16.62
CA VAL A 255 -17.09 -10.19 17.24
C VAL A 255 -16.82 -10.98 18.50
N VAL A 256 -15.59 -11.46 18.64
CA VAL A 256 -15.12 -12.20 19.82
C VAL A 256 -13.93 -11.49 20.45
N ALA A 257 -13.82 -11.59 21.76
CA ALA A 257 -12.65 -11.21 22.52
C ALA A 257 -11.67 -12.37 22.58
N CYS A 258 -10.41 -12.14 22.21
CA CYS A 258 -9.33 -13.10 22.40
C CYS A 258 -8.82 -13.00 23.84
N LEU A 259 -8.82 -14.12 24.55
CA LEU A 259 -8.38 -14.24 25.95
C LEU A 259 -6.92 -14.71 26.06
N ASP A 260 -6.32 -15.12 24.96
CA ASP A 260 -4.92 -15.46 24.81
C ASP A 260 -4.32 -14.82 23.55
N PHE A 261 -2.99 -14.92 23.43
CA PHE A 261 -2.25 -14.32 22.31
C PHE A 261 -2.66 -14.91 20.95
N TYR A 262 -2.94 -16.22 20.91
CA TYR A 262 -3.28 -16.95 19.68
C TYR A 262 -4.76 -16.88 19.30
N CYS A 263 -5.61 -16.31 20.17
CA CYS A 263 -7.07 -16.34 20.05
C CYS A 263 -7.67 -17.75 19.97
N GLU A 264 -7.02 -18.75 20.56
CA GLU A 264 -7.58 -20.10 20.71
C GLU A 264 -8.65 -20.12 21.81
N LYS A 265 -8.43 -19.33 22.86
CA LYS A 265 -9.41 -19.06 23.91
C LYS A 265 -10.08 -17.73 23.62
N TRP A 266 -11.39 -17.77 23.37
CA TRP A 266 -12.16 -16.56 23.07
C TRP A 266 -13.54 -16.58 23.72
N LYS A 267 -14.12 -15.39 23.86
CA LYS A 267 -15.50 -15.18 24.37
C LYS A 267 -16.29 -14.28 23.42
N PRO A 268 -17.56 -14.59 23.09
CA PRO A 268 -18.39 -13.70 22.29
C PRO A 268 -18.53 -12.32 22.92
N LEU A 269 -18.33 -11.27 22.12
CA LEU A 269 -18.63 -9.88 22.49
C LEU A 269 -19.96 -9.43 21.88
N ALA A 270 -20.12 -9.66 20.59
CA ALA A 270 -21.34 -9.39 19.85
C ALA A 270 -21.59 -10.50 18.84
N SER A 271 -22.86 -10.82 18.60
CA SER A 271 -23.25 -11.89 17.68
C SER A 271 -24.35 -11.39 16.75
N ASN A 272 -24.33 -11.88 15.50
CA ASN A 272 -25.27 -11.51 14.45
C ASN A 272 -25.38 -9.98 14.24
N CYS A 273 -24.25 -9.27 14.30
CA CYS A 273 -24.23 -7.87 13.89
C CYS A 273 -24.60 -7.80 12.40
N GLN A 274 -25.60 -6.98 12.06
CA GLN A 274 -26.07 -6.84 10.69
C GLN A 274 -25.69 -5.47 10.15
N TYR A 275 -25.10 -5.46 8.95
CA TYR A 275 -24.96 -4.25 8.16
C TYR A 275 -26.13 -4.20 7.19
N SER A 276 -26.95 -3.14 7.21
CA SER A 276 -28.20 -3.06 6.44
C SER A 276 -28.38 -1.74 5.68
N ARG A 277 -29.07 -1.75 4.54
CA ARG A 277 -29.38 -0.50 3.81
C ARG A 277 -30.34 0.41 4.58
N TYR A 278 -31.12 -0.16 5.49
CA TYR A 278 -32.27 0.49 6.11
C TYR A 278 -31.93 1.22 7.41
N GLU A 279 -30.70 1.12 7.91
CA GLU A 279 -30.28 1.91 9.05
C GLU A 279 -30.12 3.39 8.69
N SER A 280 -30.73 4.24 9.50
CA SER A 280 -30.80 5.70 9.31
C SER A 280 -29.49 6.45 9.57
N LYS A 281 -28.45 5.77 10.09
CA LYS A 281 -27.19 6.38 10.56
C LYS A 281 -26.07 6.43 9.52
N GLY A 282 -26.41 6.32 8.24
CA GLY A 282 -25.46 6.47 7.14
C GLY A 282 -24.63 5.20 6.90
N THR A 283 -23.40 5.37 6.41
CA THR A 283 -22.57 4.23 6.00
C THR A 283 -21.88 3.52 7.16
N GLU A 284 -21.85 4.13 8.36
CA GLU A 284 -21.37 3.53 9.60
C GLU A 284 -22.54 2.99 10.43
N GLN A 285 -22.41 1.76 10.92
CA GLN A 285 -23.44 1.08 11.69
C GLN A 285 -22.84 0.48 12.95
N ILE A 286 -23.52 0.67 14.08
CA ILE A 286 -23.02 0.32 15.41
C ILE A 286 -23.72 -0.95 15.88
N CYS A 287 -22.92 -1.95 16.26
CA CYS A 287 -23.39 -3.14 16.96
C CYS A 287 -23.02 -3.02 18.44
N ASN A 288 -24.03 -2.93 19.30
CA ASN A 288 -23.83 -2.76 20.73
C ASN A 288 -23.41 -4.07 21.39
N ILE A 289 -22.53 -3.97 22.38
CA ILE A 289 -22.13 -5.08 23.23
C ILE A 289 -22.95 -5.02 24.51
N SER A 290 -23.45 -6.16 24.97
CA SER A 290 -24.23 -6.21 26.22
C SER A 290 -23.38 -5.74 27.41
N SER A 291 -23.87 -4.79 28.18
CA SER A 291 -23.19 -4.28 29.38
C SER A 291 -23.04 -5.34 30.48
N HIS A 292 -23.89 -6.37 30.45
CA HIS A 292 -23.88 -7.50 31.37
C HIS A 292 -22.82 -8.56 31.05
N LEU A 293 -22.12 -8.45 29.91
CA LEU A 293 -21.01 -9.34 29.60
C LEU A 293 -19.89 -9.15 30.62
N ASP A 294 -19.65 -10.21 31.38
CA ASP A 294 -18.49 -10.32 32.27
C ASP A 294 -17.27 -10.75 31.46
N VAL A 295 -16.60 -9.77 30.84
CA VAL A 295 -15.36 -9.95 30.10
C VAL A 295 -14.26 -9.14 30.77
N PRO A 296 -13.01 -9.67 30.85
CA PRO A 296 -11.88 -8.89 31.33
C PRO A 296 -11.60 -7.71 30.39
N LEU A 297 -10.62 -6.87 30.74
CA LEU A 297 -10.11 -5.89 29.78
C LEU A 297 -9.51 -6.63 28.60
N ILE A 298 -9.93 -6.28 27.39
CA ILE A 298 -9.58 -6.95 26.14
C ILE A 298 -8.57 -6.09 25.39
N GLY A 299 -7.47 -6.71 24.98
CA GLY A 299 -6.45 -6.11 24.12
C GLY A 299 -6.46 -6.63 22.68
N LYS A 300 -7.24 -7.68 22.39
CA LYS A 300 -7.29 -8.32 21.07
C LYS A 300 -8.69 -8.84 20.76
N VAL A 301 -9.17 -8.57 19.55
CA VAL A 301 -10.51 -8.97 19.09
C VAL A 301 -10.44 -9.62 17.71
N GLN A 302 -11.46 -10.40 17.39
CA GLN A 302 -11.66 -10.98 16.07
C GLN A 302 -13.03 -10.64 15.51
N PHE A 303 -13.06 -9.99 14.36
CA PHE A 303 -14.25 -9.89 13.52
C PHE A 303 -14.34 -11.14 12.64
N ARG A 304 -15.48 -11.82 12.72
CA ARG A 304 -15.74 -13.08 11.99
C ARG A 304 -16.90 -12.84 11.05
N PHE A 305 -16.61 -12.59 9.79
CA PHE A 305 -17.63 -12.27 8.79
C PHE A 305 -18.30 -13.56 8.34
N ARG A 306 -19.64 -13.62 8.48
CA ARG A 306 -20.43 -14.83 8.23
C ARG A 306 -20.99 -14.85 6.82
N GLU A 307 -21.55 -13.73 6.40
CA GLU A 307 -22.21 -13.57 5.10
C GLU A 307 -21.86 -12.20 4.53
N ASN A 308 -21.60 -12.14 3.22
CA ASN A 308 -21.54 -10.89 2.46
C ASN A 308 -22.88 -10.65 1.73
N TYR A 309 -22.99 -9.59 0.94
CA TYR A 309 -24.21 -9.26 0.21
C TYR A 309 -24.47 -10.11 -1.06
N GLY A 310 -23.60 -11.07 -1.37
CA GLY A 310 -23.79 -12.05 -2.45
C GLY A 310 -22.92 -11.81 -3.68
N ASP A 311 -23.16 -12.57 -4.76
CA ASP A 311 -22.59 -12.51 -6.12
C ASP A 311 -21.05 -12.52 -6.26
N THR A 312 -20.32 -12.57 -5.14
CA THR A 312 -18.87 -12.56 -5.11
C THR A 312 -18.40 -13.48 -3.99
N LYS A 313 -17.34 -14.25 -4.25
CA LYS A 313 -16.65 -15.04 -3.21
C LYS A 313 -15.80 -14.16 -2.28
N THR A 314 -15.63 -12.89 -2.64
CA THR A 314 -14.75 -11.95 -1.95
C THR A 314 -15.53 -11.17 -0.90
N THR A 315 -14.96 -11.06 0.30
CA THR A 315 -15.46 -10.16 1.35
C THR A 315 -14.50 -8.99 1.50
N CYS A 316 -15.02 -7.75 1.44
CA CYS A 316 -14.26 -6.50 1.46
C CYS A 316 -14.70 -5.58 2.61
N VAL A 317 -13.81 -5.37 3.56
CA VAL A 317 -14.01 -4.61 4.79
C VAL A 317 -13.29 -3.26 4.67
N HIS A 318 -14.01 -2.16 4.85
CA HIS A 318 -13.47 -0.81 4.66
C HIS A 318 -12.92 -0.21 5.95
N LEU A 319 -13.76 -0.10 6.99
CA LEU A 319 -13.34 0.44 8.27
C LEU A 319 -14.13 -0.24 9.40
N VAL A 320 -13.40 -0.67 10.42
CA VAL A 320 -13.99 -1.21 11.65
C VAL A 320 -13.50 -0.43 12.86
N ARG A 321 -14.35 -0.28 13.86
CA ARG A 321 -14.01 0.37 15.12
C ARG A 321 -14.44 -0.47 16.29
N VAL A 322 -13.69 -0.34 17.38
CA VAL A 322 -13.99 -0.99 18.67
C VAL A 322 -13.99 0.09 19.72
N TYR A 323 -15.17 0.35 20.29
CA TYR A 323 -15.36 1.45 21.22
C TYR A 323 -15.23 1.01 22.67
N GLY A 324 -14.49 1.80 23.44
CA GLY A 324 -14.44 1.75 24.89
C GLY A 324 -14.84 3.09 25.49
N GLU A 325 -14.92 3.12 26.82
CA GLU A 325 -15.17 4.33 27.61
C GLU A 325 -13.97 4.64 28.50
N THR A 326 -13.67 5.92 28.67
CA THR A 326 -12.64 6.42 29.58
C THR A 326 -13.14 7.63 30.36
N LYS A 327 -12.58 7.82 31.57
CA LYS A 327 -12.87 8.98 32.41
C LYS A 327 -12.05 10.22 32.03
N SER A 328 -10.94 10.03 31.30
CA SER A 328 -10.08 11.13 30.87
C SER A 328 -10.34 11.49 29.42
N PRO A 329 -10.43 12.80 29.08
CA PRO A 329 -10.51 13.22 27.69
C PRO A 329 -9.23 12.80 26.96
N LEU A 330 -9.38 12.39 25.70
CA LEU A 330 -8.23 12.14 24.83
C LEU A 330 -7.55 13.48 24.56
N LYS A 331 -6.22 13.53 24.78
CA LYS A 331 -5.42 14.69 24.42
C LYS A 331 -5.43 14.82 22.89
N THR A 332 -6.03 15.89 22.37
CA THR A 332 -5.85 16.31 20.98
C THR A 332 -4.51 17.02 20.89
N GLU A 333 -3.59 16.55 20.05
CA GLU A 333 -2.32 17.23 19.83
C GLU A 333 -2.54 18.53 19.04
N GLU A 334 -1.93 19.62 19.46
CA GLU A 334 -2.01 20.91 18.77
C GLU A 334 -1.23 20.88 17.45
N LYS A 335 -1.83 21.45 16.40
CA LYS A 335 -1.22 21.57 15.07
C LYS A 335 0.00 22.50 15.15
N LYS A 336 1.18 22.00 14.76
CA LYS A 336 2.46 22.76 14.78
C LYS A 336 2.63 23.55 13.48
N LEU A 337 3.26 24.72 13.49
CA LEU A 337 3.53 25.51 12.27
C LEU A 337 4.25 24.71 11.16
N ARG A 338 5.19 23.84 11.54
CA ARG A 338 5.90 22.93 10.61
C ARG A 338 4.96 21.94 9.89
N SER A 339 3.80 21.64 10.48
CA SER A 339 2.79 20.77 9.85
C SER A 339 2.08 21.47 8.70
N GLU A 340 1.84 22.78 8.80
CA GLU A 340 1.14 23.55 7.76
C GLU A 340 1.98 23.69 6.49
N GLU A 341 3.27 23.98 6.65
CA GLU A 341 4.22 24.03 5.54
C GLU A 341 4.30 22.66 4.84
N LEU A 342 4.38 21.58 5.61
CA LEU A 342 4.41 20.21 5.08
C LEU A 342 3.13 19.86 4.29
N CYS A 343 1.94 20.18 4.82
CA CYS A 343 0.69 19.90 4.13
C CYS A 343 0.56 20.73 2.84
N THR A 344 0.98 22.00 2.87
CA THR A 344 0.98 22.90 1.72
C THR A 344 1.92 22.39 0.63
N ASP A 345 3.13 21.97 1.00
CA ASP A 345 4.13 21.40 0.09
C ASP A 345 3.61 20.12 -0.56
N LEU A 346 3.07 19.18 0.23
CA LEU A 346 2.53 17.92 -0.28
C LEU A 346 1.39 18.15 -1.26
N ARG A 347 0.49 19.09 -0.97
CA ARG A 347 -0.58 19.49 -1.88
C ARG A 347 0.00 20.05 -3.18
N TRP A 348 0.96 20.96 -3.09
CA TRP A 348 1.56 21.56 -4.27
C TRP A 348 2.26 20.50 -5.12
N TYR A 349 3.01 19.57 -4.51
CA TYR A 349 3.64 18.46 -5.24
C TYR A 349 2.60 17.56 -5.92
N TYR A 350 1.51 17.22 -5.24
CA TYR A 350 0.46 16.38 -5.81
C TYR A 350 -0.10 16.97 -7.13
N HIS A 351 -0.40 18.27 -7.14
CA HIS A 351 -1.03 18.93 -8.29
C HIS A 351 -0.05 19.41 -9.36
N ASN A 352 1.22 19.69 -9.01
CA ASN A 352 2.16 20.34 -9.92
C ASN A 352 3.40 19.51 -10.25
N ASN A 353 3.77 18.53 -9.42
CA ASN A 353 5.00 17.77 -9.60
C ASN A 353 4.88 16.33 -9.07
N PHE A 354 4.35 15.46 -9.93
CA PHE A 354 4.16 14.04 -9.65
C PHE A 354 5.45 13.34 -9.16
N PHE A 355 6.60 13.64 -9.76
CA PHE A 355 7.87 13.02 -9.36
C PHE A 355 8.26 13.40 -7.94
N LYS A 356 8.17 14.70 -7.61
CA LYS A 356 8.48 15.17 -6.26
C LYS A 356 7.51 14.60 -5.24
N TYR A 357 6.21 14.57 -5.57
CA TYR A 357 5.19 13.95 -4.72
C TYR A 357 5.47 12.48 -4.44
N THR A 358 5.83 11.73 -5.48
CA THR A 358 6.13 10.29 -5.37
C THR A 358 7.29 10.05 -4.40
N TRP A 359 8.28 10.94 -4.34
CA TRP A 359 9.50 10.75 -3.54
C TRP A 359 9.44 11.38 -2.14
N THR A 360 8.46 12.24 -1.87
CA THR A 360 8.23 12.78 -0.53
C THR A 360 7.58 11.73 0.38
N ASP A 361 7.97 11.72 1.67
CA ASP A 361 7.31 10.92 2.70
C ASP A 361 5.88 11.45 2.94
N LYS A 362 4.90 10.58 2.68
CA LYS A 362 3.47 10.93 2.66
C LYS A 362 2.60 9.78 3.22
N SER A 363 3.13 9.03 4.18
CA SER A 363 2.37 7.98 4.85
C SER A 363 1.07 8.50 5.47
N CYS A 364 0.06 7.63 5.62
CA CYS A 364 -1.19 7.99 6.29
C CYS A 364 -0.93 8.52 7.71
N SER A 365 0.01 7.94 8.45
CA SER A 365 0.39 8.43 9.79
C SER A 365 0.83 9.89 9.74
N LEU A 366 1.68 10.25 8.77
CA LEU A 366 2.19 11.60 8.61
C LEU A 366 1.07 12.57 8.20
N LEU A 367 0.23 12.22 7.23
CA LEU A 367 -0.86 13.08 6.76
C LEU A 367 -1.93 13.34 7.82
N TYR A 368 -2.37 12.29 8.53
CA TYR A 368 -3.46 12.42 9.51
C TYR A 368 -3.00 13.06 10.82
N ASN A 369 -1.80 12.74 11.32
CA ASN A 369 -1.27 13.38 12.55
C ASN A 369 -1.04 14.88 12.36
N ASN A 370 -0.72 15.31 11.13
CA ASN A 370 -0.54 16.72 10.79
C ASN A 370 -1.84 17.41 10.33
N SER A 371 -2.98 16.71 10.37
CA SER A 371 -4.28 17.23 9.92
C SER A 371 -4.25 17.78 8.48
N CYS A 372 -3.50 17.16 7.58
CA CYS A 372 -3.35 17.64 6.20
C CYS A 372 -4.60 17.44 5.33
N CYS A 373 -5.53 16.57 5.74
CA CYS A 373 -6.67 16.17 4.90
C CYS A 373 -7.67 17.31 4.64
N SER A 374 -7.66 18.38 5.42
CA SER A 374 -8.44 19.59 5.12
C SER A 374 -7.85 20.39 3.96
N GLU A 375 -6.53 20.32 3.77
CA GLU A 375 -5.80 21.04 2.72
C GLU A 375 -5.66 20.20 1.44
N CYS A 376 -5.44 18.89 1.58
CA CYS A 376 -5.33 17.92 0.49
C CYS A 376 -6.13 16.64 0.81
N PRO A 377 -7.47 16.64 0.64
CA PRO A 377 -8.29 15.46 0.89
C PRO A 377 -7.94 14.28 -0.02
N GLU A 378 -7.56 14.56 -1.27
CA GLU A 378 -7.07 13.56 -2.22
C GLU A 378 -5.80 12.85 -1.73
N CYS A 379 -4.85 13.57 -1.13
CA CYS A 379 -3.66 12.96 -0.53
C CYS A 379 -4.02 11.92 0.53
N CYS A 380 -5.02 12.20 1.37
CA CYS A 380 -5.47 11.27 2.41
C CYS A 380 -6.33 10.13 1.85
N GLN A 381 -6.97 10.33 0.71
CA GLN A 381 -7.74 9.29 0.02
C GLN A 381 -6.82 8.22 -0.59
N GLU A 382 -5.61 8.61 -0.99
CA GLU A 382 -4.63 7.77 -1.68
C GLU A 382 -3.46 7.33 -0.80
N CYS A 383 -3.39 7.82 0.45
CA CYS A 383 -2.30 7.51 1.35
C CYS A 383 -2.13 6.00 1.60
N LEU A 384 -0.89 5.62 1.87
CA LEU A 384 -0.47 4.27 2.23
C LEU A 384 0.03 4.24 3.68
N ILE A 385 -0.18 3.12 4.37
CA ILE A 385 0.32 2.88 5.74
C ILE A 385 1.84 2.88 5.74
N SER A 386 2.43 2.09 4.85
CA SER A 386 3.85 2.09 4.54
C SER A 386 4.01 2.57 3.11
N ASP A 387 4.73 3.68 2.94
CA ASP A 387 4.96 4.30 1.64
C ASP A 387 6.44 4.26 1.27
N TYR A 388 6.72 4.25 -0.03
CA TYR A 388 8.07 4.24 -0.58
C TYR A 388 8.60 5.68 -0.56
N ASN A 389 9.46 6.00 0.41
CA ASN A 389 10.07 7.33 0.47
C ASN A 389 11.38 7.40 -0.33
N GLY A 390 11.73 8.61 -0.78
CA GLY A 390 12.95 8.88 -1.54
C GLY A 390 14.24 8.53 -0.77
N THR A 391 14.21 8.53 0.56
CA THR A 391 15.37 8.13 1.38
C THR A 391 15.62 6.62 1.30
N THR A 392 14.58 5.79 1.27
CA THR A 392 14.70 4.35 1.04
C THR A 392 15.22 4.06 -0.36
N LEU A 393 14.69 4.75 -1.38
CA LEU A 393 15.21 4.65 -2.76
C LEU A 393 16.69 5.07 -2.82
N GLY A 394 17.02 6.22 -2.23
CA GLY A 394 18.37 6.77 -2.22
C GLY A 394 19.36 5.83 -1.54
N ASN A 395 18.96 5.21 -0.43
CA ASN A 395 19.76 4.18 0.23
C ASN A 395 19.94 2.95 -0.67
N ILE A 396 18.87 2.45 -1.30
CA ILE A 396 18.95 1.30 -2.21
C ILE A 396 19.89 1.60 -3.38
N VAL A 397 19.73 2.75 -4.05
CA VAL A 397 20.59 3.18 -5.16
C VAL A 397 22.02 3.39 -4.69
N GLY A 398 22.22 3.97 -3.51
CA GLY A 398 23.54 4.12 -2.91
C GLY A 398 24.21 2.76 -2.70
N TYR A 399 23.51 1.83 -2.04
CA TYR A 399 24.03 0.48 -1.78
C TYR A 399 24.29 -0.30 -3.07
N THR A 400 23.45 -0.19 -4.09
CA THR A 400 23.69 -0.86 -5.38
C THR A 400 24.90 -0.27 -6.09
N MET A 401 25.06 1.06 -6.09
CA MET A 401 26.25 1.72 -6.65
C MET A 401 27.53 1.32 -5.91
N PHE A 402 27.52 1.29 -4.57
CA PHE A 402 28.65 0.83 -3.77
C PHE A 402 28.96 -0.66 -4.02
N SER A 403 27.94 -1.49 -4.15
CA SER A 403 28.10 -2.92 -4.47
C SER A 403 28.75 -3.12 -5.84
N ILE A 404 28.29 -2.40 -6.86
CA ILE A 404 28.87 -2.44 -8.22
C ILE A 404 30.33 -1.99 -8.19
N LEU A 405 30.64 -0.88 -7.49
CA LEU A 405 32.01 -0.38 -7.37
C LEU A 405 32.91 -1.38 -6.61
N GLY A 406 32.39 -2.02 -5.56
CA GLY A 406 33.04 -3.10 -4.84
C GLY A 406 33.34 -4.31 -5.73
N ALA A 407 32.39 -4.71 -6.59
CA ALA A 407 32.58 -5.80 -7.53
C ALA A 407 33.66 -5.47 -8.59
N ILE A 408 33.65 -4.26 -9.15
CA ILE A 408 34.66 -3.81 -10.12
C ILE A 408 36.05 -3.78 -9.49
N THR A 409 36.19 -3.21 -8.28
CA THR A 409 37.48 -3.15 -7.59
C THR A 409 38.01 -4.54 -7.24
N SER A 410 37.14 -5.45 -6.80
CA SER A 410 37.50 -6.85 -6.56
C SER A 410 37.97 -7.56 -7.84
N LEU A 411 37.29 -7.35 -8.96
CA LEU A 411 37.68 -7.92 -10.27
C LEU A 411 39.07 -7.43 -10.69
N VAL A 412 39.35 -6.13 -10.54
CA VAL A 412 40.66 -5.55 -10.86
C VAL A 412 41.75 -6.16 -9.97
N ALA A 413 41.49 -6.32 -8.67
CA ALA A 413 42.45 -6.92 -7.75
C ALA A 413 42.74 -8.40 -8.08
N LEU A 414 41.73 -9.17 -8.49
CA LEU A 414 41.94 -10.55 -8.94
C LEU A 414 42.78 -10.61 -10.22
N PHE A 415 42.54 -9.70 -11.17
CA PHE A 415 43.32 -9.61 -12.39
C PHE A 415 44.79 -9.26 -12.11
N THR A 416 45.06 -8.31 -11.21
CA THR A 416 46.44 -7.97 -10.84
C THR A 416 47.16 -9.11 -10.13
N ILE A 417 46.49 -9.82 -9.22
CA ILE A 417 47.04 -11.03 -8.58
C ILE A 417 47.37 -12.09 -9.63
N LEU A 418 46.48 -12.33 -10.60
CA LEU A 418 46.72 -13.29 -11.67
C LEU A 418 47.95 -12.92 -12.50
N VAL A 419 48.11 -11.65 -12.87
CA VAL A 419 49.29 -11.15 -13.60
C VAL A 419 50.57 -11.37 -12.79
N ILE A 420 50.55 -11.12 -11.49
CA ILE A 420 51.69 -11.38 -10.60
C ILE A 420 52.01 -12.86 -10.54
N ILE A 421 51.00 -13.74 -10.38
CA ILE A 421 51.21 -15.20 -10.36
C ILE A 421 51.81 -15.69 -11.67
N ILE A 422 51.31 -15.22 -12.81
CA ILE A 422 51.85 -15.56 -14.13
C ILE A 422 53.32 -15.09 -14.23
N GLY A 423 53.62 -13.85 -13.86
CA GLY A 423 54.98 -13.33 -13.86
C GLY A 423 55.93 -14.10 -12.93
N CYS A 424 55.48 -14.49 -11.73
CA CYS A 424 56.24 -15.34 -10.82
C CYS A 424 56.47 -16.73 -11.42
N TYR A 425 55.45 -17.32 -12.05
CA TYR A 425 55.56 -18.63 -12.70
C TYR A 425 56.58 -18.60 -13.86
N GLU A 426 56.52 -17.59 -14.72
CA GLU A 426 57.48 -17.41 -15.82
C GLU A 426 58.91 -17.20 -15.29
N CYS A 427 59.08 -16.42 -14.21
CA CYS A 427 60.36 -16.20 -13.56
C CYS A 427 60.93 -17.49 -12.93
N CYS A 428 60.10 -18.26 -12.24
CA CYS A 428 60.53 -19.50 -11.56
C CYS A 428 60.81 -20.65 -12.54
N THR A 429 60.11 -20.73 -13.67
CA THR A 429 60.26 -21.84 -14.64
C THR A 429 61.19 -21.50 -15.80
N GLY A 430 61.53 -20.22 -16.01
CA GLY A 430 62.33 -19.76 -17.14
C GLY A 430 61.66 -19.95 -18.50
N LYS A 431 60.38 -20.37 -18.53
CA LYS A 431 59.56 -20.56 -19.73
C LYS A 431 58.49 -19.49 -19.77
N LYS A 432 58.40 -18.75 -20.87
CA LYS A 432 57.25 -17.89 -21.14
C LYS A 432 56.02 -18.75 -21.39
N LEU A 433 54.86 -18.37 -20.84
CA LEU A 433 53.60 -19.03 -21.19
C LEU A 433 53.31 -18.75 -22.67
N GLY A 434 53.55 -19.73 -23.53
CA GLY A 434 53.23 -19.66 -24.96
C GLY A 434 54.36 -20.02 -25.93
N GLU A 435 55.58 -20.30 -25.44
CA GLU A 435 56.61 -20.94 -26.28
C GLU A 435 56.61 -22.46 -26.03
N PRO A 436 56.62 -23.30 -27.10
CA PRO A 436 56.53 -24.75 -26.99
C PRO A 436 57.69 -25.39 -26.22
#